data_AF-A0A0Q6NM39-F1
#
_entry.id   AF-A0A0Q6NM39-F1
#
_cell.length_a   1.000
_cell.length_b   1.000
_cell.length_c   1.000
_cell.angle_alpha   90.00
_cell.angle_beta   90.00
_cell.angle_gamma   90.00
#
_symmetry.space_group_name_H-M   'P 1'
#
loop_
_entity.id
_entity.type
_entity.pdbx_description
1 polymer ?
#
loop_
_entity_poly.entity_id
_entity_poly.type
_entity_poly.pdbx_seq_one_letter_code
_entity_poly.pdbx_strand_id
1 'polypeptide(L)' 'MDRRAYRLTSPVASRRAKSWLAAAHDARLRPTNPIAPIDAPELPMVVSFEGLTAVEQQAALAAFPGGKRFMLQG' A
#
# COMPACT_ATOMS: atom_id res chain seq x y z
N MET A 1 -15.47 35.12 3.72
CA MET A 1 -14.09 34.59 3.59
C MET A 1 -13.78 33.76 4.83
N ASP A 2 -13.63 32.45 4.65
CA ASP A 2 -13.72 31.43 5.69
C ASP A 2 -12.45 31.38 6.58
N ARG A 3 -12.57 31.74 7.87
CA ARG A 3 -11.47 31.71 8.86
C ARG A 3 -10.87 30.31 9.08
N ARG A 4 -11.57 29.26 8.66
CA ARG A 4 -11.14 27.86 8.80
C ARG A 4 -10.00 27.49 7.85
N ALA A 5 -10.00 28.00 6.62
CA ALA A 5 -8.97 27.71 5.62
C ALA A 5 -7.60 28.32 6.00
N TYR A 6 -7.60 29.49 6.62
CA TYR A 6 -6.38 30.19 7.05
C TYR A 6 -5.54 29.41 8.08
N ARG A 7 -6.17 28.54 8.88
CA ARG A 7 -5.47 27.72 9.87
C ARG A 7 -4.68 26.58 9.24
N LEU A 8 -5.20 25.99 8.15
CA LEU A 8 -4.59 24.83 7.48
C LEU A 8 -3.36 25.19 6.65
N THR A 9 -3.30 26.41 6.10
CA THR A 9 -2.15 26.90 5.32
C THR A 9 -1.24 27.85 6.12
N SER A 10 -1.50 28.03 7.42
CA SER A 10 -0.70 28.90 8.26
C SER A 10 0.76 28.41 8.37
N PRO A 11 1.73 29.33 8.53
CA PRO A 11 3.12 28.96 8.78
C PRO A 11 3.30 28.03 9.98
N VAL A 12 2.41 28.11 10.96
CA VAL A 12 2.39 27.24 12.15
C VAL A 12 1.97 25.81 11.78
N ALA A 13 0.96 25.64 10.92
CA ALA A 13 0.56 24.32 10.42
C ALA A 13 1.65 23.68 9.55
N SER A 14 2.30 24.47 8.69
CA SER A 14 3.44 24.00 7.88
C SER A 14 4.64 23.58 8.73
N ARG A 15 4.98 24.34 9.79
CA ARG A 15 6.03 23.94 10.74
C ARG A 15 5.72 22.64 11.47
N ARG A 16 4.46 22.44 11.92
CA ARG A 16 4.03 21.19 12.54
C ARG A 16 4.09 19.99 11.57
N ALA A 17 3.72 20.18 10.31
CA ALA A 17 3.85 19.14 9.28
C ALA A 17 5.32 18.77 9.04
N LYS A 18 6.22 19.76 8.97
CA LYS A 18 7.67 19.52 8.84
C LYS A 18 8.26 18.77 10.04
N SER A 19 7.82 19.05 11.26
CA SER A 19 8.27 18.30 12.44
C SER A 19 7.77 16.86 12.46
N TRP A 20 6.57 16.59 11.92
CA TRP A 20 6.06 15.23 11.83
C TRP A 20 6.85 14.40 10.81
N LEU A 21 7.19 15.00 9.67
CA LEU A 21 8.03 14.35 8.65
C LEU A 21 9.45 14.08 9.17
N ALA A 22 10.04 15.03 9.90
CA ALA A 22 11.35 14.87 10.52
C ALA A 22 11.36 13.76 11.59
N ALA A 23 10.35 13.72 12.47
CA ALA A 23 10.21 12.66 13.47
C ALA A 23 9.99 11.27 12.84
N ALA A 24 9.26 11.20 11.72
CA ALA A 24 9.10 9.97 10.96
C ALA A 24 10.40 9.53 10.27
N HIS A 25 11.29 10.47 9.93
CA HIS A 25 12.60 10.19 9.32
C HIS A 25 13.66 9.77 10.36
N ASP A 26 13.62 10.35 11.57
CA ASP A 26 14.51 10.01 12.70
C ASP A 26 14.16 8.66 13.33
N ALA A 27 12.88 8.28 13.30
CA ALA A 27 12.52 6.89 13.47
C ALA A 27 13.10 6.12 12.29
N ARG A 28 14.20 5.39 12.50
CA ARG A 28 14.73 4.43 11.50
C ARG A 28 13.63 3.45 11.16
N LEU A 29 12.83 3.77 10.13
CA LEU A 29 11.90 2.88 9.49
C LEU A 29 12.77 1.77 8.89
N ARG A 30 12.98 0.70 9.67
CA ARG A 30 13.55 -0.52 9.13
C ARG A 30 12.58 -0.95 8.04
N PRO A 31 13.01 -1.07 6.78
CA PRO A 31 12.17 -1.64 5.76
C PRO A 31 11.73 -3.02 6.26
N THR A 32 10.46 -3.14 6.63
CA THR A 32 9.90 -4.41 7.13
C THR A 32 9.81 -5.42 6.01
N ASN A 33 9.75 -4.94 4.76
CA ASN A 33 9.82 -5.74 3.56
C ASN A 33 10.85 -5.13 2.59
N PRO A 34 11.79 -5.92 2.05
CA PRO A 34 12.64 -5.45 0.95
C PRO A 34 11.76 -5.16 -0.27
N ILE A 35 11.83 -3.93 -0.77
CA ILE A 35 11.23 -3.60 -2.06
C ILE A 35 12.05 -4.33 -3.12
N ALA A 36 11.40 -5.17 -3.92
CA ALA A 36 12.07 -5.86 -5.02
C ALA A 36 12.62 -4.83 -6.03
N PRO A 37 13.81 -5.05 -6.61
CA PRO A 37 14.33 -4.21 -7.69
C PRO A 37 13.34 -4.09 -8.86
N ILE A 38 13.37 -2.96 -9.56
CA ILE A 38 12.42 -2.65 -10.65
C ILE A 38 12.46 -3.71 -11.77
N ASP A 39 13.65 -4.29 -12.03
CA ASP A 39 13.86 -5.30 -13.07
C ASP A 39 13.91 -6.74 -12.51
N ALA A 40 13.53 -6.95 -11.25
CA ALA A 40 13.50 -8.28 -10.67
C ALA A 40 12.37 -9.12 -11.31
N PRO A 41 12.58 -10.44 -11.46
CA PRO A 41 11.52 -11.33 -11.97
C PRO A 41 10.29 -11.26 -11.07
N GLU A 42 9.11 -11.25 -11.68
CA GLU A 42 7.85 -11.26 -10.96
C GLU A 42 7.67 -12.61 -10.24
N LEU A 43 7.53 -12.56 -8.91
CA LEU A 43 7.29 -13.74 -8.09
C LEU A 43 5.78 -13.99 -7.96
N PRO A 44 5.34 -15.25 -8.03
CA PRO A 44 3.94 -15.60 -7.75
C PRO A 44 3.51 -15.20 -6.33
N MET A 45 2.36 -14.54 -6.23
CA MET A 45 1.74 -14.11 -4.99
C MET A 45 0.57 -15.03 -4.64
N VAL A 46 0.56 -15.54 -3.42
CA VAL A 46 -0.55 -16.34 -2.91
C VAL A 46 -1.69 -15.41 -2.50
N VAL A 47 -2.90 -15.69 -2.98
CA VAL A 47 -4.12 -14.90 -2.73
C VAL A 47 -5.28 -15.81 -2.34
N SER A 48 -6.23 -15.28 -1.59
CA SER A 48 -7.53 -15.90 -1.33
C SER A 48 -8.62 -14.87 -1.60
N PHE A 49 -9.79 -15.34 -2.03
CA PHE A 49 -10.96 -14.49 -2.21
C PHE A 49 -11.97 -14.77 -1.09
N GLU A 50 -12.19 -13.76 -0.24
CA GLU A 50 -13.13 -13.84 0.87
C GLU A 50 -14.57 -14.02 0.38
N GLY A 51 -15.30 -14.96 0.99
CA GLY A 51 -16.71 -15.22 0.70
C GLY A 51 -17.00 -16.07 -0.55
N LEU A 52 -15.98 -16.63 -1.21
CA LEU A 52 -16.13 -17.50 -2.37
C LEU A 52 -15.85 -18.97 -2.05
N THR A 53 -16.64 -19.86 -2.64
CA THR A 53 -16.36 -21.30 -2.65
C THR A 53 -15.11 -21.63 -3.48
N ALA A 54 -14.52 -22.82 -3.31
CA ALA A 54 -13.30 -23.20 -4.04
C ALA A 54 -13.43 -23.08 -5.57
N VAL A 55 -14.61 -23.42 -6.13
CA VAL A 55 -14.89 -23.29 -7.57
C VAL A 55 -14.94 -21.83 -7.99
N GLU A 56 -15.58 -20.97 -7.18
CA GLU A 56 -15.68 -19.54 -7.44
C GLU A 56 -14.34 -18.83 -7.28
N GLN A 57 -13.49 -19.25 -6.34
CA GLN A 57 -12.13 -18.75 -6.20
C GLN A 57 -11.30 -19.02 -7.46
N GLN A 58 -11.43 -20.22 -8.05
CA GLN A 58 -10.74 -20.56 -9.29
C GLN A 58 -11.22 -19.72 -10.47
N ALA A 59 -12.54 -19.50 -10.58
CA ALA A 59 -13.12 -18.63 -11.60
C ALA A 59 -12.68 -17.16 -11.41
N ALA A 60 -12.66 -16.68 -10.17
CA ALA A 60 -12.20 -15.35 -9.83
C ALA A 60 -10.71 -15.17 -10.17
N LEU A 61 -9.86 -16.15 -9.86
CA LEU A 61 -8.44 -16.13 -10.22
C LEU A 61 -8.24 -16.07 -11.74
N ALA A 62 -9.02 -16.85 -12.50
CA ALA A 62 -8.94 -16.87 -13.96
C ALA A 62 -9.31 -15.53 -14.61
N ALA A 63 -10.22 -14.78 -14.00
CA ALA A 63 -10.62 -13.44 -14.43
C ALA A 63 -9.76 -12.31 -13.84
N PHE A 64 -8.84 -12.61 -12.92
CA PHE A 64 -8.11 -11.60 -12.16
C PHE A 64 -7.04 -10.91 -13.02
N PRO A 65 -7.03 -9.56 -13.09
CA PRO A 65 -6.02 -8.83 -13.85
C PRO A 65 -4.63 -9.05 -13.24
N GLY A 66 -3.68 -9.49 -14.07
CA GLY A 66 -2.31 -9.82 -13.68
C GLY A 66 -1.91 -11.28 -13.91
N GLY A 67 -2.80 -12.10 -14.49
CA GLY A 67 -2.42 -13.38 -15.10
C GLY A 67 -1.78 -14.37 -14.12
N LYS A 68 -0.71 -15.04 -14.55
CA LYS A 68 -0.02 -16.12 -13.80
C LYS A 68 0.75 -15.64 -12.55
N ARG A 69 0.64 -14.36 -12.19
CA ARG A 69 1.30 -13.77 -11.00
C ARG A 69 0.60 -14.17 -9.70
N PHE A 70 -0.62 -14.69 -9.77
CA PHE A 70 -1.41 -15.00 -8.60
C PHE A 70 -1.72 -16.49 -8.54
N MET A 71 -1.66 -17.05 -7.33
CA MET A 71 -2.00 -18.45 -7.05
C MET A 71 -2.96 -18.50 -5.86
N LEU A 72 -3.95 -19.41 -5.89
CA LEU A 72 -4.84 -19.56 -4.73
C LEU A 72 -4.07 -20.13 -3.54
N GLN A 73 -4.43 -19.66 -2.34
CA GLN A 73 -4.04 -20.29 -1.09
C GLN A 73 -4.63 -21.71 -1.04
N GLY A 74 -3.75 -22.71 -0.95
CA GLY A 74 -4.13 -24.13 -0.88
C GLY A 74 -4.72 -24.55 0.46
#